data_AF-A0A8J7UE76-F1
#
_entry.id   AF-A0A8J7UE76-F1
#
_cell.length_a   1.000
_cell.length_b   1.000
_cell.length_c   1.000
_cell.angle_alpha   90.00
_cell.angle_beta   90.00
_cell.angle_gamma   90.00
#
_symmetry.space_group_name_H-M   'P 1'
#
loop_
_entity.id
_entity.type
_entity.pdbx_description
1 polymer ?
#
loop_
_entity_poly.entity_id
_entity_poly.type
_entity_poly.pdbx_seq_one_letter_code
_entity_poly.pdbx_strand_id
1 'polypeptide(L)'
;MLAACAPGGMRMVDAVDSGAFTTMSRAMHGEMLRRHLVDERGSWYSPMFTFGPFWAGEKLVDSLSPRFRFPGAGVAVPETFRSMMGEDARLTLRGPVAAIEQGISRVELRLLAVADWNGDGKDDWIVRCRVGTVNEPKKYRDYYLAVLDRKPPVWEPKLLMVLDNVYGRVTPVGDPSRGELAESLSTDYLQGQATILEAPRKNTGTPGVFKGSRLRTSRLDD
;
A
#
# COMPACT_ATOMS: atom_id res chain seq x y z
N MET A 1 27.13 -2.77 -24.65
CA MET A 1 25.99 -2.31 -23.83
C MET A 1 26.21 -0.84 -23.53
N LEU A 2 25.38 0.05 -24.07
CA LEU A 2 25.43 1.49 -23.77
C LEU A 2 24.65 1.71 -22.47
N ALA A 3 25.37 2.03 -21.39
CA ALA A 3 24.76 2.38 -20.12
C ALA A 3 24.04 3.74 -20.26
N ALA A 4 22.76 3.79 -19.93
CA ALA A 4 22.13 5.06 -19.60
C ALA A 4 22.77 5.53 -18.29
N CYS A 5 23.67 6.52 -18.35
CA CYS A 5 24.33 7.05 -17.17
C CYS A 5 23.37 8.01 -16.45
N ALA A 6 22.95 7.64 -15.24
CA ALA A 6 22.36 8.60 -14.33
C ALA A 6 23.41 9.70 -14.01
N PRO A 7 23.03 10.98 -13.95
CA PRO A 7 23.93 12.03 -13.51
C PRO A 7 24.38 11.82 -12.05
N GLY A 8 25.64 12.13 -11.75
CA GLY A 8 26.08 12.49 -10.39
C GLY A 8 25.75 11.51 -9.27
N GLY A 9 26.05 10.22 -9.42
CA GLY A 9 25.84 9.23 -8.36
C GLY A 9 24.38 8.86 -8.09
N MET A 10 23.46 9.31 -8.94
CA MET A 10 22.06 8.88 -8.91
C MET A 10 21.95 7.39 -9.28
N ARG A 11 21.00 6.72 -8.64
CA ARG A 11 20.70 5.33 -8.90
C ARG A 11 19.54 5.23 -9.87
N MET A 12 19.63 4.23 -10.72
CA MET A 12 18.62 3.97 -11.74
C MET A 12 17.37 3.40 -11.08
N VAL A 13 16.21 3.81 -11.58
CA VAL A 13 14.91 3.32 -11.16
C VAL A 13 14.15 2.84 -12.38
N ASP A 14 13.91 1.54 -12.44
CA ASP A 14 12.99 0.96 -13.41
C ASP A 14 11.55 1.02 -12.86
N ALA A 15 10.84 2.10 -13.18
CA ALA A 15 9.49 2.36 -12.67
C ALA A 15 8.43 1.56 -13.45
N VAL A 16 8.22 0.32 -13.03
CA VAL A 16 7.24 -0.64 -13.59
C VAL A 16 5.81 -0.08 -13.65
N ASP A 17 5.40 0.67 -12.63
CA ASP A 17 4.18 1.49 -12.64
C ASP A 17 4.56 2.93 -12.30
N SER A 18 4.81 3.76 -13.30
CA SER A 18 5.29 5.12 -13.11
C SER A 18 4.33 6.00 -12.32
N GLY A 19 3.02 5.78 -12.44
CA GLY A 19 2.00 6.54 -11.70
C GLY A 19 2.03 6.22 -10.23
N ALA A 20 1.97 4.94 -9.87
CA ALA A 20 2.01 4.49 -8.49
C ALA A 20 3.39 4.74 -7.83
N PHE A 21 4.48 4.59 -8.59
CA PHE A 21 5.82 4.98 -8.15
C PHE A 21 5.91 6.49 -7.85
N THR A 22 5.38 7.35 -8.73
CA THR A 22 5.37 8.80 -8.51
C THR A 22 4.61 9.16 -7.22
N THR A 23 3.47 8.52 -6.97
CA THR A 23 2.71 8.73 -5.72
C THR A 23 3.53 8.34 -4.50
N MET A 24 4.16 7.16 -4.50
CA MET A 24 5.06 6.73 -3.42
C MET A 24 6.21 7.71 -3.23
N SER A 25 6.90 8.05 -4.32
CA SER A 25 8.10 8.89 -4.32
C SER A 25 7.83 10.26 -3.71
N ARG A 26 6.68 10.88 -4.03
CA ARG A 26 6.24 12.13 -3.41
C ARG A 26 6.00 12.00 -1.91
N ALA A 27 5.32 10.92 -1.49
CA ALA A 27 5.04 10.69 -0.08
C ALA A 27 6.31 10.35 0.72
N MET A 28 7.33 9.79 0.08
CA MET A 28 8.64 9.43 0.67
C MET A 28 9.78 10.34 0.22
N HIS A 29 9.50 11.56 -0.23
CA HIS A 29 10.48 12.36 -0.99
C HIS A 29 11.85 12.48 -0.31
N GLY A 30 11.88 12.77 0.99
CA GLY A 30 13.15 12.86 1.74
C GLY A 30 13.95 11.56 1.75
N GLU A 31 13.30 10.40 1.80
CA GLU A 31 13.95 9.10 1.74
C GLU A 31 14.47 8.79 0.34
N MET A 32 13.68 9.11 -0.69
CA MET A 32 14.06 8.93 -2.09
C MET A 32 15.29 9.79 -2.45
N LEU A 33 15.32 11.04 -1.98
CA LEU A 33 16.45 11.96 -2.14
C LEU A 33 17.71 11.44 -1.45
N ARG A 34 17.60 11.09 -0.16
CA ARG A 34 18.70 10.58 0.66
C ARG A 34 19.33 9.32 0.08
N ARG A 35 18.53 8.54 -0.66
CA ARG A 35 18.94 7.32 -1.35
C ARG A 35 19.41 7.57 -2.78
N HIS A 36 19.44 8.80 -3.27
CA HIS A 36 19.79 9.12 -4.67
C HIS A 36 18.91 8.37 -5.69
N LEU A 37 17.67 8.05 -5.33
CA LEU A 37 16.67 7.43 -6.23
C LEU A 37 15.87 8.47 -7.00
N VAL A 38 15.83 9.70 -6.47
CA VAL A 38 15.33 10.89 -7.17
C VAL A 38 16.29 12.05 -6.96
N ASP A 39 16.28 13.00 -7.89
CA ASP A 39 16.94 14.29 -7.75
C ASP A 39 16.13 15.28 -6.90
N GLU A 40 16.71 16.46 -6.63
CA GLU A 40 16.09 17.54 -5.85
C GLU A 40 14.74 18.02 -6.40
N ARG A 41 14.47 17.77 -7.70
CA ARG A 41 13.21 18.10 -8.36
C ARG A 41 12.19 16.96 -8.29
N GLY A 42 12.57 15.82 -7.73
CA GLY A 42 11.77 14.60 -7.66
C GLY A 42 11.79 13.75 -8.94
N SER A 43 12.71 14.04 -9.87
CA SER A 43 12.90 13.27 -11.11
C SER A 43 13.72 12.01 -10.82
N TRP A 44 13.44 10.92 -11.52
CA TRP A 44 14.26 9.70 -11.48
C TRP A 44 14.83 9.39 -12.87
N TYR A 45 15.86 8.55 -12.90
CA TYR A 45 16.52 8.14 -14.13
C TYR A 45 16.22 6.67 -14.39
N SER A 46 15.57 6.37 -15.51
CA SER A 46 15.21 5.00 -15.89
C SER A 46 16.23 4.38 -16.85
N PRO A 47 16.46 3.06 -16.76
CA PRO A 47 17.31 2.38 -17.71
C PRO A 47 16.74 2.52 -19.13
N MET A 48 17.61 2.41 -20.14
CA MET A 48 17.21 2.56 -21.55
C MET A 48 16.11 1.58 -21.97
N PHE A 49 16.01 0.44 -21.27
CA PHE A 49 14.94 -0.52 -21.42
C PHE A 49 14.30 -0.81 -20.06
N THR A 50 13.02 -0.46 -19.94
CA THR A 50 12.17 -0.78 -18.79
C THR A 50 11.43 -2.08 -19.09
N PHE A 51 11.72 -3.12 -18.32
CA PHE A 51 10.99 -4.38 -18.37
C PHE A 51 10.78 -4.87 -16.95
N GLY A 52 9.74 -4.35 -16.29
CA GLY A 52 9.26 -4.96 -15.07
C GLY A 52 8.86 -6.43 -15.33
N PRO A 53 9.22 -7.36 -14.43
CA PRO A 53 8.88 -8.77 -14.62
C PRO A 53 7.36 -8.93 -14.69
N PHE A 54 6.85 -9.38 -15.84
CA PHE A 54 5.41 -9.57 -16.06
C PHE A 54 4.80 -10.62 -15.12
N TRP A 55 5.61 -11.48 -14.51
CA TRP A 55 5.19 -12.49 -13.53
C TRP A 55 5.29 -11.99 -12.08
N ALA A 56 5.62 -10.71 -11.85
CA ALA A 56 5.83 -10.21 -10.50
C ALA A 56 4.58 -10.30 -9.63
N GLY A 57 3.38 -10.09 -10.18
CA GLY A 57 2.14 -10.23 -9.41
C GLY A 57 2.01 -11.63 -8.79
N GLU A 58 2.24 -12.68 -9.57
CA GLU A 58 2.19 -14.07 -9.09
C GLU A 58 3.24 -14.34 -8.02
N LYS A 59 4.50 -13.93 -8.25
CA LYS A 59 5.56 -14.13 -7.27
C LYS A 59 5.34 -13.38 -5.95
N LEU A 60 4.74 -12.20 -6.00
CA LEU A 60 4.36 -11.50 -4.77
C LEU A 60 3.32 -12.29 -3.98
N VAL A 61 2.37 -12.95 -4.64
CA VAL A 61 1.40 -13.82 -3.94
C VAL A 61 2.07 -15.05 -3.35
N ASP A 62 2.96 -15.67 -4.12
CA ASP A 62 3.58 -16.95 -3.77
C ASP A 62 4.63 -16.83 -2.66
N SER A 63 5.37 -15.72 -2.62
CA SER A 63 6.58 -15.60 -1.80
C SER A 63 6.55 -14.45 -0.80
N LEU A 64 5.79 -13.37 -1.00
CA LEU A 64 5.84 -12.24 -0.08
C LEU A 64 5.18 -12.57 1.27
N SER A 65 5.93 -12.35 2.35
CA SER A 65 5.43 -12.49 3.72
C SER A 65 4.41 -11.39 4.04
N PRO A 66 3.21 -11.72 4.55
CA PRO A 66 2.19 -10.74 4.94
C PRO A 66 2.39 -10.22 6.36
N ARG A 67 3.42 -10.68 7.09
CA ARG A 67 3.63 -10.38 8.53
C ARG A 67 3.71 -8.90 8.86
N PHE A 68 4.21 -8.08 7.94
CA PHE A 68 4.24 -6.62 8.10
C PHE A 68 2.84 -6.03 8.38
N ARG A 69 1.76 -6.69 7.96
CA ARG A 69 0.38 -6.25 8.21
C ARG A 69 -0.07 -6.48 9.66
N PHE A 70 0.66 -7.29 10.42
CA PHE A 70 0.23 -7.77 11.73
C PHE A 70 1.37 -7.59 12.77
N PRO A 71 1.87 -6.35 12.98
CA PRO A 71 2.93 -6.11 13.96
C PRO A 71 2.44 -6.48 15.36
N GLY A 72 3.27 -7.22 16.11
CA GLY A 72 2.95 -7.63 17.48
C GLY A 72 1.75 -8.58 17.61
N ALA A 73 1.25 -9.15 16.51
CA ALA A 73 0.14 -10.09 16.57
C ALA A 73 0.56 -11.36 17.31
N GLY A 74 -0.11 -11.66 18.43
CA GLY A 74 0.06 -12.91 19.18
C GLY A 74 -0.55 -14.15 18.49
N VAL A 75 -0.88 -14.03 17.20
CA VAL A 75 -1.50 -15.09 16.39
C VAL A 75 -0.57 -15.50 15.27
N ALA A 76 -0.59 -16.79 14.91
CA ALA A 76 0.17 -17.31 13.79
C ALA A 76 -0.34 -16.69 12.48
N VAL A 77 0.55 -15.97 11.80
CA VAL A 77 0.29 -15.41 10.46
C VAL A 77 0.84 -16.39 9.42
N PRO A 78 0.07 -16.79 8.40
CA PRO A 78 0.59 -17.62 7.31
C PRO A 78 1.81 -16.99 6.65
N GLU A 79 2.74 -17.83 6.18
CA GLU A 79 4.05 -17.37 5.70
C GLU A 79 3.97 -16.53 4.41
N THR A 80 2.93 -16.72 3.59
CA THR A 80 2.77 -16.04 2.29
C THR A 80 1.33 -15.63 2.05
N PHE A 81 1.10 -14.68 1.14
CA PHE A 81 -0.27 -14.31 0.73
C PHE A 81 -1.03 -15.48 0.13
N ARG A 82 -0.37 -16.37 -0.62
CA ARG A 82 -0.97 -17.61 -1.11
C ARG A 82 -1.48 -18.48 0.03
N SER A 83 -0.69 -18.63 1.09
CA SER A 83 -1.06 -19.44 2.26
C SER A 83 -2.14 -18.78 3.13
N MET A 84 -2.38 -17.48 2.98
CA MET A 84 -3.49 -16.76 3.63
C MET A 84 -4.82 -16.95 2.91
N MET A 85 -4.83 -17.36 1.64
CA MET A 85 -6.06 -17.46 0.86
C MET A 85 -6.94 -18.60 1.36
N GLY A 86 -8.20 -18.30 1.67
CA GLY A 86 -9.22 -19.34 1.88
C GLY A 86 -9.72 -19.95 0.57
N GLU A 87 -10.53 -21.00 0.67
CA GLU A 87 -11.11 -21.71 -0.48
C GLU A 87 -11.99 -20.82 -1.37
N ASP A 88 -12.62 -19.79 -0.78
CA ASP A 88 -13.49 -18.83 -1.45
C ASP A 88 -12.73 -17.61 -2.03
N ALA A 89 -11.41 -17.55 -1.85
CA ALA A 89 -10.61 -16.44 -2.32
C ALA A 89 -10.49 -16.43 -3.85
N ARG A 90 -10.74 -15.26 -4.46
CA ARG A 90 -10.52 -15.02 -5.89
C ARG A 90 -9.19 -14.32 -6.10
N LEU A 91 -8.31 -14.94 -6.88
CA LEU A 91 -7.05 -14.33 -7.35
C LEU A 91 -7.20 -13.80 -8.78
N THR A 92 -6.84 -12.54 -9.00
CA THR A 92 -6.72 -11.91 -10.32
C THR A 92 -5.29 -11.46 -10.55
N LEU A 93 -4.64 -11.96 -11.61
CA LEU A 93 -3.29 -11.60 -12.01
C LEU A 93 -3.32 -10.68 -13.24
N ARG A 94 -2.55 -9.59 -13.20
CA ARG A 94 -2.37 -8.64 -14.31
C ARG A 94 -0.93 -8.16 -14.33
N GLY A 95 -0.05 -8.95 -14.93
CA GLY A 95 1.36 -8.60 -15.05
C GLY A 95 2.01 -8.40 -13.67
N PRO A 96 2.52 -7.19 -13.36
CA PRO A 96 3.13 -6.87 -12.07
C PRO A 96 2.13 -6.68 -10.91
N VAL A 97 0.85 -6.97 -11.13
CA VAL A 97 -0.23 -6.77 -10.18
C VAL A 97 -0.93 -8.09 -9.87
N ALA A 98 -1.21 -8.32 -8.58
CA ALA A 98 -2.12 -9.36 -8.12
C ALA A 98 -3.19 -8.76 -7.21
N ALA A 99 -4.44 -9.16 -7.39
CA ALA A 99 -5.54 -8.80 -6.49
C ALA A 99 -6.17 -10.07 -5.93
N ILE A 100 -6.26 -10.15 -4.60
CA ILE A 100 -6.91 -11.20 -3.83
C ILE A 100 -8.18 -10.61 -3.23
N GLU A 101 -9.33 -11.19 -3.55
CA GLU A 101 -10.62 -10.82 -2.98
C GLU A 101 -11.18 -12.02 -2.21
N GLN A 102 -11.53 -11.82 -0.93
CA GLN A 102 -12.11 -12.87 -0.08
C GLN A 102 -13.21 -12.25 0.80
N GLY A 103 -14.45 -12.67 0.59
CA GLY A 103 -15.62 -11.99 1.13
C GLY A 103 -15.63 -10.49 0.77
N ILE A 104 -15.65 -9.62 1.78
CA ILE A 104 -15.59 -8.16 1.58
C ILE A 104 -14.16 -7.62 1.50
N SER A 105 -13.15 -8.40 1.87
CA SER A 105 -11.76 -7.97 1.94
C SER A 105 -11.10 -8.01 0.57
N ARG A 106 -10.29 -7.00 0.27
CA ARG A 106 -9.48 -6.93 -0.93
C ARG A 106 -8.04 -6.57 -0.58
N VAL A 107 -7.11 -7.36 -1.10
CA VAL A 107 -5.67 -7.10 -1.05
C VAL A 107 -5.15 -6.97 -2.47
N GLU A 108 -4.46 -5.89 -2.79
CA GLU A 108 -3.76 -5.73 -4.07
C GLU A 108 -2.25 -5.62 -3.82
N LEU A 109 -1.48 -6.53 -4.40
CA LEU A 109 -0.01 -6.51 -4.42
C LEU A 109 0.43 -5.98 -5.78
N ARG A 110 1.40 -5.06 -5.77
CA ARG A 110 1.91 -4.45 -6.99
C ARG A 110 3.40 -4.17 -6.90
N LEU A 111 4.16 -4.61 -7.90
CA LEU A 111 5.52 -4.14 -8.11
C LEU A 111 5.47 -2.73 -8.71
N LEU A 112 6.03 -1.75 -8.00
CA LEU A 112 6.07 -0.35 -8.40
C LEU A 112 7.32 -0.02 -9.21
N ALA A 113 8.47 -0.49 -8.70
CA ALA A 113 9.76 -0.22 -9.30
C ALA A 113 10.78 -1.31 -8.96
N VAL A 114 11.81 -1.40 -9.79
CA VAL A 114 13.03 -2.15 -9.53
C VAL A 114 14.16 -1.14 -9.43
N ALA A 115 14.86 -1.12 -8.31
CA ALA A 115 15.97 -0.22 -8.05
C ALA A 115 16.85 -0.79 -6.95
N ASP A 116 18.13 -0.47 -6.96
CA ASP A 116 18.99 -0.66 -5.79
C ASP A 116 18.48 0.27 -4.68
N TRP A 117 17.72 -0.27 -3.73
CA TRP A 117 17.15 0.50 -2.63
C TRP A 117 18.21 0.74 -1.57
N ASN A 118 18.95 -0.31 -1.20
CA ASN A 118 19.82 -0.33 -0.02
C ASN A 118 21.27 0.14 -0.26
N GLY A 119 21.73 0.22 -1.50
CA GLY A 119 23.08 0.68 -1.87
C GLY A 119 24.07 -0.44 -2.10
N ASP A 120 23.63 -1.70 -2.16
CA ASP A 120 24.51 -2.85 -2.31
C ASP A 120 24.83 -3.18 -3.78
N GLY A 121 24.29 -2.40 -4.71
CA GLY A 121 24.49 -2.57 -6.14
C GLY A 121 23.63 -3.68 -6.77
N LYS A 122 22.66 -4.24 -6.05
CA LYS A 122 21.68 -5.20 -6.58
C LYS A 122 20.29 -4.59 -6.67
N ASP A 123 19.51 -5.14 -7.59
CA ASP A 123 18.13 -4.70 -7.81
C ASP A 123 17.17 -5.23 -6.75
N ASP A 124 16.62 -4.31 -5.96
CA ASP A 124 15.56 -4.55 -4.99
C ASP A 124 14.19 -4.30 -5.62
N TRP A 125 13.16 -4.97 -5.08
CA TRP A 125 11.78 -4.74 -5.50
C TRP A 125 11.07 -3.77 -4.56
N ILE A 126 10.51 -2.72 -5.14
CA ILE A 126 9.69 -1.75 -4.43
C ILE A 126 8.22 -2.10 -4.68
N VAL A 127 7.52 -2.46 -3.62
CA VAL A 127 6.19 -3.08 -3.69
C VAL A 127 5.19 -2.24 -2.93
N ARG A 128 3.96 -2.17 -3.45
CA ARG A 128 2.78 -1.74 -2.70
C ARG A 128 1.92 -2.93 -2.37
N CYS A 129 1.57 -3.08 -1.10
CA CYS A 129 0.43 -3.88 -0.67
C CYS A 129 -0.70 -2.92 -0.28
N ARG A 130 -1.82 -2.95 -1.00
CA ARG A 130 -3.03 -2.20 -0.67
C ARG A 130 -4.04 -3.13 0.00
N VAL A 131 -4.56 -2.73 1.14
CA VAL A 131 -5.61 -3.47 1.86
C VAL A 131 -6.84 -2.58 1.97
N GLY A 132 -8.00 -3.10 1.59
CA GLY A 132 -9.26 -2.39 1.71
C GLY A 132 -10.43 -3.35 1.59
N THR A 133 -11.58 -2.82 1.17
CA THR A 133 -12.76 -3.63 0.92
C THR A 133 -13.22 -3.50 -0.53
N VAL A 134 -13.93 -4.52 -1.01
CA VAL A 134 -14.51 -4.53 -2.36
C VAL A 134 -15.57 -3.43 -2.51
N ASN A 135 -16.30 -3.13 -1.42
CA ASN A 135 -17.44 -2.21 -1.43
C ASN A 135 -17.05 -0.74 -1.17
N GLU A 136 -15.90 -0.48 -0.52
CA GLU A 136 -15.40 0.88 -0.27
C GLU A 136 -14.01 1.09 -0.90
N PRO A 137 -13.90 1.15 -2.25
CA PRO A 137 -12.60 1.25 -2.92
C PRO A 137 -11.85 2.56 -2.66
N LYS A 138 -12.51 3.55 -2.03
CA LYS A 138 -11.91 4.83 -1.60
C LYS A 138 -11.43 4.81 -0.14
N LYS A 139 -11.59 3.69 0.56
CA LYS A 139 -11.15 3.48 1.94
C LYS A 139 -10.18 2.29 1.95
N TYR A 140 -8.89 2.59 2.03
CA TYR A 140 -7.84 1.58 1.97
C TYR A 140 -6.58 2.05 2.70
N ARG A 141 -5.73 1.08 3.03
CA ARG A 141 -4.39 1.29 3.54
C ARG A 141 -3.37 0.81 2.53
N ASP A 142 -2.36 1.62 2.27
CA ASP A 142 -1.19 1.25 1.48
C ASP A 142 0.00 0.99 2.40
N TYR A 143 0.66 -0.15 2.19
CA TYR A 143 1.97 -0.49 2.73
C TYR A 143 2.97 -0.43 1.59
N TYR A 144 3.97 0.44 1.72
CA TYR A 144 5.12 0.49 0.82
C TYR A 144 6.26 -0.35 1.41
N LEU A 145 6.84 -1.20 0.58
CA LEU A 145 7.77 -2.25 1.00
C LEU A 145 8.99 -2.25 0.09
N ALA A 146 10.15 -2.63 0.64
CA ALA A 146 11.32 -3.05 -0.12
C ALA A 146 11.59 -4.54 0.12
N VAL A 147 11.71 -5.32 -0.95
CA VAL A 147 12.16 -6.71 -0.91
C VAL A 147 13.62 -6.75 -1.34
N LEU A 148 14.50 -6.93 -0.36
CA LEU A 148 15.96 -6.83 -0.53
C LEU A 148 16.62 -8.16 -0.85
N ASP A 149 16.02 -9.28 -0.42
CA ASP A 149 16.47 -10.62 -0.78
C ASP A 149 15.29 -11.42 -1.32
N ARG A 150 15.46 -11.91 -2.54
CA ARG A 150 14.47 -12.72 -3.27
C ARG A 150 14.93 -14.16 -3.48
N LYS A 151 16.06 -14.56 -2.88
CA LYS A 151 16.59 -15.94 -2.97
C LYS A 151 15.81 -16.94 -2.12
N PRO A 152 15.38 -16.62 -0.88
CA PRO A 152 14.58 -17.56 -0.09
C PRO A 152 13.20 -17.79 -0.72
N PRO A 153 12.51 -18.90 -0.39
CA PRO A 153 11.16 -19.16 -0.88
C PRO A 153 10.12 -18.17 -0.33
N VAL A 154 10.36 -17.67 0.89
CA VAL A 154 9.56 -16.63 1.55
C VAL A 154 10.39 -15.35 1.63
N TRP A 155 9.83 -14.26 1.12
CA TRP A 155 10.47 -12.96 1.09
C TRP A 155 9.97 -12.13 2.26
N GLU A 156 10.87 -11.81 3.18
CA GLU A 156 10.57 -10.90 4.29
C GLU A 156 10.82 -9.45 3.85
N PRO A 157 9.77 -8.64 3.66
CA PRO A 157 9.93 -7.27 3.20
C PRO A 157 10.36 -6.35 4.34
N LYS A 158 11.16 -5.34 3.99
CA LYS A 158 11.32 -4.15 4.83
C LYS A 158 10.14 -3.22 4.61
N LEU A 159 9.38 -2.95 5.66
CA LEU A 159 8.32 -1.94 5.64
C LEU A 159 8.95 -0.54 5.53
N LEU A 160 8.49 0.24 4.55
CA LEU A 160 9.02 1.57 4.26
C LEU A 160 8.11 2.66 4.79
N MET A 161 6.80 2.55 4.54
CA MET A 161 5.81 3.55 4.93
C MET A 161 4.41 2.95 4.90
N VAL A 162 3.53 3.45 5.76
CA VAL A 162 2.10 3.11 5.77
C VAL A 162 1.25 4.36 5.65
N LEU A 163 0.33 4.34 4.68
CA LEU A 163 -0.62 5.41 4.43
C LEU A 163 -2.05 4.90 4.53
N ASP A 164 -2.89 5.58 5.30
CA ASP A 164 -4.34 5.42 5.23
C ASP A 164 -4.92 6.42 4.24
N ASN A 165 -5.76 5.92 3.33
CA ASN A 165 -6.61 6.74 2.48
C ASN A 165 -8.06 6.51 2.87
N VAL A 166 -8.70 7.56 3.39
CA VAL A 166 -10.12 7.56 3.73
C VAL A 166 -10.79 8.66 2.93
N TYR A 167 -11.48 8.27 1.85
CA TYR A 167 -12.23 9.17 0.98
C TYR A 167 -11.40 10.35 0.45
N GLY A 168 -10.15 10.08 0.06
CA GLY A 168 -9.22 11.07 -0.49
C GLY A 168 -8.33 11.76 0.54
N ARG A 169 -8.62 11.59 1.84
CA ARG A 169 -7.72 12.05 2.91
C ARG A 169 -6.63 11.02 3.14
N VAL A 170 -5.39 11.39 2.83
CA VAL A 170 -4.20 10.55 3.04
C VAL A 170 -3.53 10.91 4.36
N THR A 171 -3.32 9.93 5.23
CA THR A 171 -2.68 10.10 6.54
C THR A 171 -1.54 9.09 6.71
N PRO A 172 -0.30 9.52 7.00
CA PRO A 172 0.77 8.60 7.35
C PRO A 172 0.50 8.00 8.73
N VAL A 173 0.50 6.66 8.81
CA VAL A 173 0.26 5.89 10.03
C VAL A 173 1.57 5.48 10.69
N GLY A 174 2.64 5.34 9.90
CA GLY A 174 3.96 5.03 10.40
C GLY A 174 5.02 5.04 9.30
N ASP A 175 6.24 5.37 9.70
CA ASP A 175 7.46 5.30 8.90
C ASP A 175 8.48 4.42 9.65
N PRO A 176 8.40 3.09 9.51
CA PRO A 176 9.35 2.17 10.16
C PRO A 176 10.76 2.26 9.58
N SER A 177 10.98 3.04 8.51
CA SER A 177 12.33 3.32 8.05
C SER A 177 13.07 4.32 8.95
N ARG A 178 12.35 5.02 9.85
CA ARG A 178 12.89 5.93 10.88
C ARG A 178 13.18 5.26 12.24
N GLY A 179 12.91 3.98 12.38
CA GLY A 179 13.10 3.22 13.63
C GLY A 179 12.07 2.11 13.79
N GLU A 180 12.26 1.24 14.78
CA GLU A 180 11.30 0.20 15.13
C GLU A 180 9.93 0.82 15.45
N LEU A 181 8.84 0.20 15.00
CA LEU A 181 7.49 0.65 15.33
C LEU A 181 7.34 0.54 16.85
N ALA A 182 7.40 1.67 17.57
CA ALA A 182 7.14 1.70 19.00
C ALA A 182 5.79 0.99 19.31
N GLU A 183 5.67 0.35 20.48
CA GLU A 183 4.44 -0.37 20.87
C GLU A 183 3.19 0.51 20.78
N SER A 184 3.31 1.81 21.05
CA SER A 184 2.24 2.79 20.87
C SER A 184 1.77 2.90 19.41
N LEU A 185 2.72 2.93 18.46
CA LEU A 185 2.43 2.95 17.03
C LEU A 185 1.85 1.62 16.53
N SER A 186 2.20 0.50 17.17
CA SER A 186 1.66 -0.83 16.84
C SER A 186 0.15 -0.93 17.15
N THR A 187 -0.30 -0.29 18.22
CA THR A 187 -1.74 -0.23 18.56
C THR A 187 -2.51 0.60 17.53
N ASP A 188 -2.00 1.80 17.21
CA ASP A 188 -2.59 2.67 16.18
C ASP A 188 -2.60 1.99 14.80
N TYR A 189 -1.57 1.18 14.52
CA TYR A 189 -1.48 0.37 13.32
C TYR A 189 -2.59 -0.65 13.22
N LEU A 190 -2.77 -1.49 14.25
CA LEU A 190 -3.81 -2.52 14.25
C LEU A 190 -5.20 -1.88 14.23
N GLN A 191 -5.40 -0.80 15.00
CA GLN A 191 -6.67 -0.07 15.04
C GLN A 191 -7.04 0.55 13.69
N GLY A 192 -6.09 1.19 13.01
CA GLY A 192 -6.37 1.76 11.70
C GLY A 192 -6.60 0.67 10.64
N GLN A 193 -5.93 -0.48 10.72
CA GLN A 193 -6.22 -1.62 9.85
C GLN A 193 -7.65 -2.13 10.07
N ALA A 194 -8.08 -2.29 11.33
CA ALA A 194 -9.45 -2.67 11.65
C ALA A 194 -10.45 -1.64 11.11
N THR A 195 -10.17 -0.34 11.29
CA THR A 195 -11.01 0.76 10.78
C THR A 195 -11.19 0.68 9.27
N ILE A 196 -10.12 0.35 8.51
CA ILE A 196 -10.18 0.17 7.06
C ILE A 196 -11.02 -1.05 6.66
N LEU A 197 -10.98 -2.12 7.44
CA LEU A 197 -11.69 -3.37 7.16
C LEU A 197 -13.13 -3.43 7.71
N GLU A 198 -13.52 -2.51 8.60
CA GLU A 198 -14.89 -2.39 9.09
C GLU A 198 -15.88 -2.18 7.93
N ALA A 199 -16.96 -2.97 7.94
CA ALA A 199 -18.12 -2.77 7.07
C ALA A 199 -18.72 -1.37 7.28
N PRO A 200 -19.37 -0.77 6.28
CA PRO A 200 -19.96 0.55 6.42
C PRO A 200 -20.91 0.57 7.61
N ARG A 201 -20.67 1.48 8.56
CA ARG A 201 -21.65 1.75 9.61
C ARG A 201 -22.91 2.20 8.88
N LYS A 202 -23.94 1.34 8.85
CA LYS A 202 -25.29 1.82 8.57
C LYS A 202 -25.51 2.93 9.57
N ASN A 203 -25.76 4.15 9.10
CA ASN A 203 -26.28 5.19 9.96
C ASN A 203 -27.55 4.62 10.60
N THR A 204 -27.44 4.08 11.81
CA THR A 204 -28.57 3.96 12.71
C THR A 204 -28.85 5.39 13.12
N GLY A 205 -29.44 6.15 12.21
CA GLY A 205 -30.16 7.35 12.55
C GLY A 205 -31.21 6.89 13.55
N THR A 206 -30.98 7.23 14.81
CA THR A 206 -32.00 7.20 15.85
C THR A 206 -33.28 7.77 15.22
N PRO A 207 -34.42 7.06 15.25
CA PRO A 207 -35.68 7.65 14.83
C PRO A 207 -35.89 8.89 15.70
N GLY A 208 -35.74 10.07 15.09
CA GLY A 208 -35.99 11.32 15.75
C GLY A 208 -37.41 11.27 16.28
N VAL A 209 -37.53 11.23 17.60
CA VAL A 209 -38.78 11.37 18.33
C VAL A 209 -39.42 12.68 17.86
N PHE A 210 -40.40 12.57 16.97
CA PHE A 210 -41.25 13.68 16.58
C PHE A 210 -42.06 14.08 17.82
N LYS A 211 -41.66 15.19 18.45
CA LYS A 211 -42.45 15.83 19.49
C LYS A 211 -42.39 17.35 19.30
N GLY A 212 -43.49 17.88 18.75
CA GLY A 212 -44.03 19.17 19.18
C GLY A 212 -43.63 20.42 18.39
N SER A 213 -44.53 20.79 17.48
CA SER A 213 -45.19 22.11 17.43
C SER A 213 -44.36 23.34 17.06
N ARG A 214 -44.69 23.96 15.91
CA ARG A 214 -45.58 25.13 15.86
C ARG A 214 -46.01 25.45 14.43
N LEU A 215 -47.33 25.55 14.27
CA LEU A 215 -48.03 26.14 13.15
C LEU A 215 -47.55 27.59 12.93
N ARG A 216 -47.26 27.93 11.67
CA ARG A 216 -47.43 29.29 11.15
C ARG A 216 -48.13 29.19 9.81
N THR A 217 -49.40 29.52 9.85
CA THR A 217 -50.27 29.87 8.72
C THR A 217 -49.76 31.13 8.05
N SER A 218 -49.66 31.12 6.73
CA SER A 218 -49.87 32.32 5.91
C SER A 218 -50.64 31.90 4.65
N ARG A 219 -51.87 32.43 4.57
CA ARG A 219 -52.73 32.45 3.38
C ARG A 219 -52.02 33.13 2.21
N LEU A 220 -52.32 32.64 1.02
CA LEU A 220 -52.55 33.46 -0.17
C LEU A 220 -53.83 32.90 -0.79
N ASP A 221 -54.91 33.67 -0.68
CA ASP A 221 -56.16 33.45 -1.39
C ASP A 221 -56.03 34.04 -2.81
N ASP A 222 -56.72 33.38 -3.75
CA ASP A 222 -57.03 33.69 -5.15
C ASP A 222 -55.91 33.81 -6.21
#